data_AF-A0A1M3NF18-F1
#
_entry.id   AF-A0A1M3NF18-F1
#
_cell.length_a   1.000
_cell.length_b   1.000
_cell.length_c   1.000
_cell.angle_alpha   90.00
_cell.angle_beta   90.00
_cell.angle_gamma   90.00
#
_symmetry.space_group_name_H-M   'P 1'
#
loop_
_entity.id
_entity.type
_entity.pdbx_description
1 polymer ?
#
loop_
_entity_poly.entity_id
_entity_poly.type
_entity_poly.pdbx_seq_one_letter_code
_entity_poly.pdbx_strand_id
1 'polypeptide(L)' 'MKRPAMRGFLQPALKNVPSETQLAFAKLSRHRRVHLAEAAQTSLLKASQWSRGDGVAPAVAEALDKQVSAHLAKKKG' A
#
# COMPACT_ATOMS: atom_id res chain seq x y z
N MET A 1 -21.48 40.86 -4.01
CA MET A 1 -21.41 39.44 -3.62
C MET A 1 -20.18 38.79 -4.28
N LYS A 2 -19.16 38.39 -3.52
CA LYS A 2 -18.02 37.61 -4.04
C LYS A 2 -18.45 36.14 -4.08
N ARG A 3 -18.51 35.51 -5.26
CA ARG A 3 -18.72 34.06 -5.39
C ARG A 3 -17.50 33.34 -4.77
N PRO A 4 -17.68 32.32 -3.92
CA PRO A 4 -16.55 31.51 -3.49
C PRO A 4 -15.89 30.90 -4.73
N ALA A 5 -14.57 31.05 -4.84
CA ALA A 5 -13.80 30.39 -5.89
C ALA A 5 -14.14 28.89 -5.87
N MET A 6 -14.54 28.32 -7.01
CA MET A 6 -14.85 26.89 -7.12
C MET A 6 -13.60 26.08 -6.77
N ARG A 7 -13.49 25.71 -5.49
CA ARG A 7 -12.45 24.82 -4.98
C ARG A 7 -12.71 23.43 -5.58
N GLY A 8 -11.98 23.08 -6.63
CA GLY A 8 -11.97 21.73 -7.19
C GLY A 8 -11.92 21.61 -8.71
N PHE A 9 -12.03 22.69 -9.48
CA PHE A 9 -12.19 22.59 -10.94
C PHE A 9 -10.91 22.19 -11.71
N LEU A 10 -9.71 22.21 -11.07
CA LEU A 10 -8.43 22.00 -11.77
C LEU A 10 -7.38 21.22 -10.96
N GLN A 11 -7.75 20.42 -9.97
CA GLN A 11 -6.76 19.52 -9.37
C GLN A 11 -6.66 18.26 -10.23
N PRO A 12 -5.51 17.98 -10.87
CA PRO A 12 -5.33 16.72 -11.57
C PRO A 12 -5.55 15.59 -10.57
N ALA A 13 -6.42 14.64 -10.92
CA ALA A 13 -6.62 13.43 -10.14
C ALA A 13 -5.31 12.63 -10.18
N LEU A 14 -4.44 12.86 -9.19
CA LEU A 14 -3.20 12.12 -9.04
C LEU A 14 -3.57 10.65 -8.80
N LYS A 15 -3.34 9.79 -9.80
CA LYS A 15 -3.59 8.36 -9.67
C LYS A 15 -2.47 7.76 -8.84
N ASN A 16 -2.82 7.03 -7.79
CA ASN A 16 -1.85 6.23 -7.04
C ASN A 16 -1.46 5.03 -7.92
N VAL A 17 -0.21 5.00 -8.38
CA VAL A 17 0.35 3.87 -9.12
C VAL A 17 1.07 2.97 -8.10
N PRO A 18 0.58 1.75 -7.86
CA PRO A 18 1.21 0.86 -6.88
C PRO A 18 2.59 0.39 -7.36
N SER A 19 3.55 0.23 -6.44
CA SER A 19 4.86 -0.35 -6.73
C SER A 19 4.77 -1.85 -7.05
N GLU A 20 5.85 -2.42 -7.61
CA GLU A 20 5.90 -3.85 -7.90
C GLU A 20 5.71 -4.73 -6.65
N THR A 21 6.26 -4.32 -5.51
CA THR A 21 6.11 -5.01 -4.22
C THR A 21 4.68 -4.95 -3.70
N GLN A 22 4.00 -3.81 -3.86
CA GLN A 22 2.57 -3.67 -3.54
C GLN A 22 1.70 -4.57 -4.41
N LEU A 23 1.98 -4.62 -5.73
CA LEU A 23 1.30 -5.52 -6.65
C LEU A 23 1.57 -6.99 -6.34
N ALA A 24 2.81 -7.33 -5.97
CA ALA A 24 3.17 -8.68 -5.57
C ALA A 24 2.43 -9.10 -4.29
N PHE A 25 2.36 -8.22 -3.29
CA PHE A 25 1.58 -8.45 -2.08
C PHE A 25 0.10 -8.67 -2.39
N ALA A 26 -0.51 -7.85 -3.26
CA ALA A 26 -1.92 -7.97 -3.63
C ALA A 26 -2.27 -9.33 -4.28
N LYS A 27 -1.32 -9.93 -5.00
CA LYS A 27 -1.46 -11.25 -5.63
C LYS A 27 -1.35 -12.43 -4.65
N LEU A 28 -0.91 -12.19 -3.41
CA LEU A 28 -0.79 -13.25 -2.40
C LEU A 28 -2.16 -13.67 -1.86
N SER A 29 -2.27 -14.94 -1.47
CA SER A 29 -3.46 -15.45 -0.79
C SER A 29 -3.73 -14.67 0.50
N ARG A 30 -4.99 -14.59 0.93
CA ARG A 30 -5.39 -13.85 2.13
C ARG A 30 -4.58 -14.27 3.36
N HIS A 31 -4.38 -15.58 3.55
CA HIS A 31 -3.58 -16.12 4.64
C HIS A 31 -2.15 -15.57 4.66
N ARG A 32 -1.49 -15.52 3.49
CA ARG A 32 -0.12 -14.96 3.38
C ARG A 32 -0.09 -13.47 3.65
N ARG A 33 -1.08 -12.72 3.16
CA ARG A 33 -1.19 -11.27 3.43
C ARG A 33 -1.38 -10.97 4.91
N VAL A 34 -2.18 -11.76 5.62
CA VAL A 34 -2.34 -11.65 7.09
C VAL A 34 -1.01 -11.85 7.79
N HIS A 35 -0.31 -12.93 7.46
CA HIS A 35 0.97 -13.24 8.10
C HIS A 35 2.04 -12.17 7.87
N LEU A 36 2.13 -11.61 6.65
CA LEU A 36 3.05 -10.51 6.36
C LEU A 36 2.63 -9.20 7.04
N ALA A 37 1.33 -8.94 7.20
CA ALA A 37 0.84 -7.78 7.94
C ALA A 37 1.19 -7.88 9.43
N GLU A 38 1.02 -9.06 10.03
CA GLU A 38 1.43 -9.34 11.42
C GLU A 38 2.95 -9.16 11.60
N ALA A 39 3.75 -9.68 10.67
CA ALA A 39 5.21 -9.52 10.70
C ALA A 39 5.66 -8.05 10.55
N ALA A 40 4.86 -7.23 9.85
CA ALA A 40 5.06 -5.79 9.73
C ALA A 40 4.38 -4.98 10.86
N GLN A 41 3.91 -5.66 11.92
CA GLN A 41 3.24 -5.06 13.08
C GLN A 41 2.06 -4.14 12.71
N THR A 42 1.29 -4.53 11.68
CA THR A 42 0.15 -3.76 11.20
C THR A 42 -1.08 -4.64 10.98
N SER A 43 -2.23 -4.02 10.70
CA SER A 43 -3.45 -4.75 10.39
C SER A 43 -3.54 -5.12 8.91
N LEU A 44 -4.26 -6.20 8.60
CA LEU A 44 -4.55 -6.58 7.21
C LEU A 44 -5.21 -5.44 6.41
N LEU A 45 -6.03 -4.63 7.07
CA LEU A 45 -6.69 -3.48 6.44
C LEU A 45 -5.64 -2.46 5.96
N LYS A 46 -4.69 -2.11 6.83
CA LYS A 46 -3.62 -1.15 6.50
C LYS A 46 -2.68 -1.71 5.43
N ALA A 47 -2.35 -3.00 5.50
CA ALA A 47 -1.56 -3.65 4.46
C ALA A 47 -2.30 -3.69 3.11
N SER A 48 -3.62 -3.87 3.11
CA SER A 48 -4.44 -3.84 1.88
C SER A 48 -4.66 -2.43 1.33
N GLN A 49 -4.69 -1.41 2.19
CA GLN A 49 -4.64 0.00 1.79
C GLN A 49 -3.30 0.28 1.08
N TRP A 50 -2.19 -0.06 1.75
CA TRP A 50 -0.85 0.08 1.19
C TRP A 50 -0.69 -0.62 -0.17
N SER A 51 -1.22 -1.84 -0.34
CA SER A 51 -1.10 -2.56 -1.61
C SER A 51 -1.82 -1.92 -2.79
N ARG A 52 -2.75 -0.99 -2.53
CA ARG A 52 -3.44 -0.19 -3.56
C ARG A 52 -2.77 1.15 -3.82
N GLY A 53 -1.64 1.43 -3.16
CA GLY A 53 -0.99 2.72 -3.18
C GLY A 53 -1.70 3.77 -2.33
N ASP A 54 -2.61 3.37 -1.41
CA ASP A 54 -3.22 4.31 -0.48
C ASP A 54 -2.20 4.80 0.55
N GLY A 55 -2.43 6.01 1.07
CA GLY A 55 -1.61 6.60 2.12
C GLY A 55 -1.66 5.79 3.41
N VAL A 56 -0.51 5.27 3.83
CA VAL A 56 -0.28 4.65 5.14
C VAL A 56 0.92 5.32 5.81
N ALA A 57 1.09 5.13 7.13
CA ALA A 57 2.25 5.65 7.84
C ALA A 57 3.56 5.14 7.20
N PRO A 58 4.59 5.99 6.99
CA PRO A 58 5.84 5.60 6.32
C PRO A 58 6.50 4.37 6.95
N ALA A 59 6.54 4.30 8.29
CA ALA A 59 7.09 3.15 9.01
C ALA A 59 6.38 1.82 8.68
N VAL A 60 5.06 1.86 8.47
CA VAL A 60 4.28 0.67 8.08
C VAL A 60 4.57 0.29 6.63
N ALA A 61 4.71 1.27 5.74
CA ALA A 61 5.05 1.03 4.34
C ALA A 61 6.44 0.37 4.21
N GLU A 62 7.44 0.89 4.92
CA GLU A 62 8.80 0.34 4.94
C GLU A 62 8.83 -1.08 5.53
N ALA A 63 8.13 -1.31 6.64
CA ALA A 63 8.04 -2.63 7.25
C ALA A 63 7.39 -3.66 6.31
N LEU A 64 6.28 -3.30 5.65
CA LEU A 64 5.61 -4.16 4.67
C LEU A 64 6.52 -4.44 3.47
N ASP A 65 7.20 -3.43 2.94
CA ASP A 65 8.09 -3.57 1.78
C ASP A 65 9.26 -4.53 2.08
N LYS A 66 9.85 -4.40 3.28
CA LYS A 66 10.90 -5.32 3.75
C LYS A 66 10.40 -6.76 3.87
N GLN A 67 9.23 -6.97 4.46
CA GLN A 67 8.67 -8.32 4.65
C GLN A 67 8.28 -8.97 3.32
N VAL A 68 7.68 -8.21 2.41
CA VAL A 68 7.32 -8.68 1.07
C VAL A 68 8.57 -9.02 0.27
N SER A 69 9.59 -8.17 0.28
CA SER A 69 10.84 -8.41 -0.43
C SER A 69 11.55 -9.66 0.10
N ALA A 70 11.62 -9.85 1.42
CA ALA A 70 12.18 -11.06 2.02
C ALA A 70 11.39 -12.32 1.65
N HIS A 71 10.05 -12.23 1.61
CA HIS A 71 9.20 -13.34 1.18
C HIS A 71 9.42 -13.72 -0.29
N LEU A 72 9.54 -12.73 -1.18
CA LEU A 72 9.78 -12.95 -2.60
C LEU A 72 11.18 -13.52 -2.85
N ALA A 73 12.20 -13.05 -2.12
CA ALA A 73 13.55 -13.60 -2.19
C ALA A 73 13.57 -15.08 -1.78
N LYS A 74 12.90 -15.43 -0.67
CA LYS A 74 12.79 -16.82 -0.21
C LYS A 74 12.07 -17.74 -1.20
N LYS A 75 11.12 -17.23 -1.98
CA LYS A 75 10.39 -18.03 -2.98
C LYS A 75 11.23 -18.30 -4.24
N LYS A 76 12.25 -17.48 -4.53
CA LYS A 76 13.12 -17.64 -5.70
C LYS A 76 14.33 -18.56 -5.46
N GLY A 77 14.64 -18.91 -4.21
CA GLY A 77 15.64 -19.92 -3.85
C GLY A 77 15.00 -21.26 -3.57
#